data_AF-A0A9R0PXX5-F1
#
_entry.id   AF-A0A9R0PXX5-F1
#
_cell.length_a   1.000
_cell.length_b   1.000
_cell.length_c   1.000
_cell.angle_alpha   90.00
_cell.angle_beta   90.00
_cell.angle_gamma   90.00
#
_symmetry.space_group_name_H-M   'P 1'
#
loop_
_entity.id
_entity.type
_entity.pdbx_description
1 polymer ?
#
loop_
_entity_poly.entity_id
_entity_poly.type
_entity_poly.pdbx_seq_one_letter_code
_entity_poly.pdbx_strand_id
1 'polypeptide(L)'
;MATIKDIGVGAAFNIVTATIFLLIFAFLRLQPINDRIFFPKWYLKGMRDSPSSAGAAVTKYVNLNVRSYLKFLSWMPAALKMPEEELIEHAGLDSVVYLRIYLTGLKIFVPITILAFAVLVPVNWTNDTLDDLKVVHSDIDNLSISNIPHGSKRFIAHLVMAYVFTFWTCYVLKNEYERVATMRLRFLASEKRRPDQFTVLVRNIPPDPDESVSELVEHFFLVNHPDHYLKHQTVYNANKLADLVEKKKKMRNWLDYYQNKLERKSKRPTTKTGFLGCFGSEVDAIDHCKSEIEKIGKEGS
;
A
#
# COMPACT_ATOMS: atom_id res chain seq x y z
N MET A 1 -16.90 8.08 -30.19
CA MET A 1 -16.87 6.83 -29.39
C MET A 1 -15.59 6.09 -29.69
N ALA A 2 -14.98 5.43 -28.69
CA ALA A 2 -13.81 4.60 -28.92
C ALA A 2 -14.22 3.36 -29.73
N THR A 3 -13.56 3.12 -30.85
CA THR A 3 -13.79 1.93 -31.67
C THR A 3 -13.10 0.71 -31.06
N ILE A 4 -13.48 -0.50 -31.47
CA ILE A 4 -12.78 -1.74 -31.06
C ILE A 4 -11.28 -1.65 -31.40
N LYS A 5 -10.92 -0.98 -32.50
CA LYS A 5 -9.54 -0.75 -32.89
C LYS A 5 -8.80 0.13 -31.89
N ASP A 6 -9.43 1.19 -31.39
CA ASP A 6 -8.83 2.08 -30.39
C ASP A 6 -8.58 1.35 -29.06
N ILE A 7 -9.52 0.51 -28.63
CA ILE A 7 -9.36 -0.33 -27.44
C ILE A 7 -8.25 -1.36 -27.67
N GLY A 8 -8.20 -1.98 -28.85
CA GLY A 8 -7.19 -2.96 -29.21
C GLY A 8 -5.77 -2.38 -29.19
N VAL A 9 -5.58 -1.18 -29.76
CA VAL A 9 -4.29 -0.47 -29.74
C VAL A 9 -3.90 -0.09 -28.30
N GLY A 10 -4.84 0.43 -27.51
CA GLY A 10 -4.59 0.76 -26.10
C GLY A 10 -4.24 -0.46 -25.24
N ALA A 11 -4.96 -1.57 -25.42
CA ALA A 11 -4.68 -2.83 -24.73
C ALA A 11 -3.31 -3.39 -25.14
N ALA A 12 -2.99 -3.40 -26.43
CA ALA A 12 -1.70 -3.86 -26.93
C ALA A 12 -0.55 -3.04 -26.35
N PHE A 13 -0.66 -1.71 -26.36
CA PHE A 13 0.34 -0.83 -25.75
C PHE A 13 0.55 -1.16 -24.28
N ASN A 14 -0.53 -1.23 -23.49
CA ASN A 14 -0.45 -1.53 -22.06
C ASN A 14 0.14 -2.92 -21.78
N ILE A 15 -0.21 -3.94 -22.55
CA ILE A 15 0.33 -5.30 -22.42
C ILE A 15 1.83 -5.31 -22.72
N VAL A 16 2.27 -4.62 -23.78
CA VAL A 16 3.69 -4.51 -24.14
C VAL A 16 4.46 -3.79 -23.03
N THR A 17 3.95 -2.66 -22.56
CA THR A 17 4.58 -1.91 -21.46
C THR A 17 4.64 -2.73 -20.17
N ALA A 18 3.56 -3.43 -19.81
CA ALA A 18 3.55 -4.32 -18.64
C ALA A 18 4.56 -5.45 -18.76
N THR A 19 4.70 -6.03 -19.96
CA THR A 19 5.69 -7.08 -20.24
C THR A 19 7.11 -6.55 -20.07
N ILE A 20 7.40 -5.34 -20.57
CA ILE A 20 8.69 -4.68 -20.38
C ILE A 20 8.97 -4.46 -18.88
N PHE A 21 7.98 -3.99 -18.10
CA PHE A 21 8.15 -3.82 -16.66
C PHE A 21 8.40 -5.14 -15.93
N LEU A 22 7.71 -6.23 -16.31
CA LEU A 22 7.95 -7.55 -15.74
C LEU A 22 9.36 -8.06 -16.04
N LEU A 23 9.88 -7.81 -17.23
CA LEU A 23 11.26 -8.15 -17.60
C LEU A 23 12.28 -7.33 -16.80
N ILE A 24 12.06 -6.01 -16.65
CA ILE A 24 12.90 -5.13 -15.83
C ILE A 24 12.86 -5.59 -14.37
N PHE A 25 11.68 -5.88 -13.83
CA PHE A 25 11.50 -6.39 -12.47
C PHE A 25 12.26 -7.69 -12.25
N ALA A 26 12.11 -8.66 -13.16
CA ALA A 26 12.84 -9.90 -13.09
C ALA A 26 14.35 -9.71 -13.13
N PHE A 27 14.82 -8.79 -13.99
CA PHE A 27 16.22 -8.47 -14.10
C PHE A 27 16.77 -7.86 -12.80
N LEU A 28 16.11 -6.83 -12.28
CA LEU A 28 16.51 -6.10 -11.08
C LEU A 28 16.43 -6.96 -9.81
N ARG A 29 15.43 -7.83 -9.71
CA ARG A 29 15.22 -8.74 -8.56
C ARG A 29 16.33 -9.78 -8.43
N LEU A 30 16.91 -10.23 -9.55
CA LEU A 30 17.97 -11.22 -9.55
C LEU A 30 19.36 -10.63 -9.22
N GLN A 31 19.50 -9.30 -9.20
CA GLN A 31 20.76 -8.65 -8.85
C GLN A 31 20.96 -8.64 -7.33
N PRO A 32 22.10 -9.15 -6.83
CA PRO A 32 22.37 -9.25 -5.39
C PRO A 32 22.48 -7.87 -4.70
N ILE A 33 22.83 -6.82 -5.44
CA ILE A 33 22.85 -5.44 -4.90
C ILE A 33 21.47 -4.94 -4.46
N ASN A 34 20.40 -5.41 -5.12
CA ASN A 34 19.03 -5.00 -4.86
C ASN A 34 18.30 -5.95 -3.90
N ASP A 35 18.99 -6.95 -3.35
CA ASP A 35 18.36 -7.99 -2.54
C ASP A 35 17.65 -7.41 -1.30
N ARG A 36 18.25 -6.39 -0.67
CA ARG A 36 17.65 -5.67 0.46
C ARG A 36 16.41 -4.86 0.08
N ILE A 37 16.27 -4.46 -1.19
CA ILE A 37 15.15 -3.67 -1.69
C ILE A 37 13.96 -4.59 -1.99
N PHE A 38 14.20 -5.74 -2.60
CA PHE A 38 13.13 -6.69 -2.97
C PHE A 38 12.74 -7.66 -1.85
N PHE A 39 13.63 -7.93 -0.89
CA PHE A 39 13.37 -8.82 0.25
C PHE A 39 13.54 -8.16 1.63
N PRO A 40 13.07 -6.91 1.86
CA PRO A 40 13.34 -6.18 3.10
C PRO A 40 12.72 -6.88 4.33
N LYS A 41 11.53 -7.47 4.18
CA LYS A 41 10.85 -8.19 5.27
C LYS A 41 11.68 -9.36 5.81
N TRP A 42 12.44 -10.03 4.95
CA TRP A 42 13.28 -11.17 5.33
C TRP A 42 14.47 -10.73 6.16
N TYR A 43 15.04 -9.56 5.83
CA TYR A 43 16.09 -8.90 6.63
C TYR A 43 15.54 -8.39 7.97
N LEU A 44 14.35 -7.77 7.98
CA LEU A 44 13.73 -7.27 9.22
C LEU A 44 13.36 -8.41 10.18
N LYS A 45 12.94 -9.57 9.66
CA LYS A 45 12.66 -10.77 10.45
C LYS A 45 13.94 -11.55 10.84
N GLY A 46 15.12 -11.14 10.33
CA GLY A 46 16.39 -11.82 10.60
C GLY A 46 16.52 -13.21 9.99
N MET A 47 15.69 -13.55 8.99
CA MET A 47 15.74 -14.87 8.32
C MET A 47 16.73 -14.90 7.15
N ARG A 48 17.23 -13.73 6.74
CA ARG A 48 18.15 -13.59 5.64
C ARG A 48 19.26 -12.63 6.03
N ASP A 49 20.49 -13.11 5.97
CA ASP A 49 21.67 -12.31 6.22
C ASP A 49 22.29 -11.84 4.91
N SER A 50 23.16 -10.82 5.02
CA SER A 50 23.97 -10.43 3.87
C SER A 50 24.88 -11.60 3.51
N PRO A 51 25.02 -11.96 2.22
CA PRO A 51 25.87 -13.06 1.84
C PRO A 51 27.26 -12.86 2.45
N SER A 52 27.73 -13.86 3.20
CA SER A 52 29.08 -13.86 3.76
C SER A 52 30.09 -13.72 2.62
N SER A 53 31.22 -13.04 2.88
CA SER A 53 32.15 -12.48 1.89
C SER A 53 32.94 -13.50 1.05
N ALA A 54 32.41 -14.68 0.77
CA ALA A 54 33.11 -15.82 0.18
C ALA A 54 32.91 -15.94 -1.35
N GLY A 55 33.08 -14.84 -2.12
CA GLY A 55 32.94 -14.87 -3.58
C GLY A 55 33.70 -13.75 -4.30
N ALA A 56 33.96 -13.94 -5.60
CA ALA A 56 34.59 -12.95 -6.46
C ALA A 56 33.82 -11.62 -6.44
N ALA A 57 34.54 -10.49 -6.41
CA ALA A 57 33.95 -9.17 -6.22
C ALA A 57 32.84 -8.82 -7.24
N VAL A 58 32.89 -9.37 -8.45
CA VAL A 58 31.90 -9.10 -9.52
C VAL A 58 30.60 -9.89 -9.33
N THR A 59 30.69 -11.17 -8.95
CA THR A 59 29.51 -12.01 -8.69
C THR A 59 28.76 -11.60 -7.44
N LYS A 60 29.40 -10.81 -6.56
CA LYS A 60 28.77 -10.13 -5.41
C LYS A 60 27.77 -9.05 -5.81
N TYR A 61 27.97 -8.38 -6.95
CA TYR A 61 27.12 -7.25 -7.37
C TYR A 61 26.23 -7.58 -8.57
N VAL A 62 26.67 -8.48 -9.45
CA VAL A 62 25.93 -8.81 -10.68
C VAL A 62 25.74 -10.31 -10.84
N ASN A 63 24.50 -10.71 -11.11
CA ASN A 63 24.16 -12.09 -11.48
C ASN A 63 24.10 -12.22 -13.01
N LEU A 64 25.03 -12.95 -13.63
CA LEU A 64 25.10 -13.13 -15.10
C LEU A 64 24.51 -14.47 -15.60
N ASN A 65 23.81 -15.22 -14.74
CA ASN A 65 23.26 -16.51 -15.12
C ASN A 65 22.03 -16.39 -16.04
N VAL A 66 22.23 -16.51 -17.35
CA VAL A 66 21.18 -16.46 -18.40
C VAL A 66 20.02 -17.43 -18.12
N ARG A 67 20.34 -18.62 -17.59
CA ARG A 67 19.34 -19.65 -17.22
C ARG A 67 18.35 -19.19 -16.14
N SER A 68 18.79 -18.29 -15.26
CA SER A 68 17.94 -17.72 -14.20
C SER A 68 16.93 -16.72 -14.78
N TYR A 69 17.33 -15.97 -15.81
CA TYR A 69 16.46 -15.01 -16.52
C TYR A 69 15.43 -15.71 -17.40
N LEU A 70 15.76 -16.88 -17.97
CA LEU A 70 14.78 -17.71 -18.71
C LEU A 70 13.63 -18.22 -17.81
N LYS A 71 13.85 -18.33 -16.49
CA LYS A 71 12.84 -18.72 -15.50
C LYS A 71 12.20 -17.53 -14.79
N PHE A 72 12.11 -16.37 -15.44
CA PHE A 72 11.68 -15.14 -14.77
C PHE A 72 10.26 -15.20 -14.18
N LEU A 73 9.33 -15.96 -14.76
CA LEU A 73 7.96 -16.11 -14.24
C LEU A 73 7.83 -17.11 -13.08
N SER A 74 8.93 -17.76 -12.66
CA SER A 74 8.90 -18.76 -11.58
C SER A 74 8.44 -18.22 -10.22
N TRP A 75 8.49 -16.91 -10.00
CA TRP A 75 8.02 -16.29 -8.76
C TRP A 75 6.50 -16.26 -8.62
N MET A 76 5.76 -16.22 -9.73
CA MET A 76 4.31 -16.15 -9.71
C MET A 76 3.67 -17.43 -9.13
N PRO A 77 4.01 -18.65 -9.58
CA PRO A 77 3.51 -19.86 -8.92
C PRO A 77 4.09 -20.02 -7.51
N ALA A 78 5.29 -19.52 -7.23
CA ALA A 78 5.85 -19.53 -5.88
C ALA A 78 5.04 -18.64 -4.92
N ALA A 79 4.54 -17.49 -5.38
CA ALA A 79 3.71 -16.59 -4.59
C ALA A 79 2.34 -17.19 -4.24
N LEU A 80 1.80 -18.05 -5.12
CA LEU A 80 0.52 -18.73 -4.91
C LEU A 80 0.63 -20.00 -4.05
N LYS A 81 1.84 -20.52 -3.81
CA LYS A 81 2.06 -21.74 -3.02
C LYS A 81 1.98 -21.53 -1.51
N MET A 82 2.14 -20.31 -1.03
CA MET A 82 2.17 -20.02 0.41
C MET A 82 0.76 -20.19 1.00
N PRO A 83 0.58 -21.05 2.01
CA PRO A 83 -0.71 -21.22 2.66
C PRO A 83 -1.10 -19.96 3.43
N GLU A 84 -2.40 -19.79 3.62
CA GLU A 84 -2.97 -18.58 4.22
C GLU A 84 -2.49 -18.36 5.66
N GLU A 85 -2.35 -19.43 6.44
CA GLU A 85 -1.91 -19.37 7.85
C GLU A 85 -0.48 -18.85 7.98
N GLU A 86 0.45 -19.39 7.17
CA GLU A 86 1.83 -18.88 7.11
C GLU A 86 1.86 -17.42 6.65
N LEU A 87 0.96 -17.02 5.75
CA LEU A 87 0.87 -15.66 5.25
C LEU A 87 0.40 -14.69 6.34
N ILE A 88 -0.54 -15.11 7.20
CA ILE A 88 -0.99 -14.32 8.36
C ILE A 88 0.18 -14.13 9.34
N GLU A 89 0.93 -15.19 9.65
CA GLU A 89 2.09 -15.10 10.56
C GLU A 89 3.24 -14.25 9.99
N HIS A 90 3.44 -14.28 8.67
CA HIS A 90 4.54 -13.57 8.03
C HIS A 90 4.22 -12.12 7.68
N ALA A 91 3.01 -11.84 7.17
CA ALA A 91 2.62 -10.52 6.66
C ALA A 91 1.61 -9.78 7.55
N GLY A 92 1.02 -10.45 8.53
CA GLY A 92 -0.06 -9.94 9.38
C GLY A 92 -1.43 -10.16 8.76
N LEU A 93 -2.47 -10.16 9.62
CA LEU A 93 -3.86 -10.36 9.22
C LEU A 93 -4.33 -9.33 8.18
N ASP A 94 -4.01 -8.04 8.39
CA ASP A 94 -4.47 -6.96 7.51
C ASP A 94 -4.02 -7.13 6.06
N SER A 95 -2.77 -7.58 5.86
CA SER A 95 -2.23 -7.87 4.52
C SER A 95 -3.00 -9.00 3.83
N VAL A 96 -3.40 -10.03 4.59
CA VAL A 96 -4.16 -11.17 4.07
C VAL A 96 -5.59 -10.78 3.73
N VAL A 97 -6.25 -10.01 4.62
CA VAL A 97 -7.58 -9.47 4.35
C VAL A 97 -7.57 -8.57 3.11
N TYR A 98 -6.51 -7.77 2.91
CA TYR A 98 -6.33 -6.98 1.70
C TYR A 98 -6.22 -7.85 0.43
N LEU A 99 -5.40 -8.91 0.46
CA LEU A 99 -5.29 -9.85 -0.66
C LEU A 99 -6.62 -10.56 -0.96
N ARG A 100 -7.42 -10.85 0.07
CA ARG A 100 -8.75 -11.43 -0.08
C ARG A 100 -9.73 -10.52 -0.81
N ILE A 101 -9.56 -9.20 -0.78
CA ILE A 101 -10.40 -8.29 -1.59
C ILE A 101 -10.25 -8.62 -3.08
N TYR A 102 -9.02 -8.86 -3.55
CA TYR A 102 -8.79 -9.24 -4.95
C TYR A 102 -9.34 -10.63 -5.28
N LEU A 103 -9.12 -11.62 -4.40
CA LEU A 103 -9.65 -12.97 -4.59
C LEU A 103 -11.19 -12.98 -4.59
N THR A 104 -11.81 -12.18 -3.73
CA THR A 104 -13.27 -12.02 -3.66
C THR A 104 -13.79 -11.29 -4.87
N GLY A 105 -13.08 -10.27 -5.35
CA GLY A 105 -13.36 -9.62 -6.63
C GLY A 105 -13.40 -10.63 -7.78
N LEU A 106 -12.40 -11.51 -7.89
CA LEU A 106 -12.40 -12.58 -8.89
C LEU A 106 -13.59 -13.54 -8.71
N LYS A 107 -13.91 -13.95 -7.47
CA LYS A 107 -15.08 -14.81 -7.20
C LYS A 107 -16.42 -14.17 -7.58
N ILE A 108 -16.54 -12.85 -7.47
CA ILE A 108 -17.75 -12.11 -7.85
C ILE A 108 -17.80 -11.94 -9.38
N PHE A 109 -16.74 -11.39 -9.97
CA PHE A 109 -16.77 -10.96 -11.38
C PHE A 109 -16.61 -12.09 -12.38
N VAL A 110 -15.89 -13.18 -12.08
CA VAL A 110 -15.71 -14.29 -13.03
C VAL A 110 -17.05 -14.94 -13.44
N PRO A 111 -17.90 -15.40 -12.51
CA PRO A 111 -19.19 -15.99 -12.89
C PRO A 111 -20.15 -14.97 -13.50
N ILE A 112 -20.16 -13.72 -13.03
CA ILE A 112 -20.94 -12.63 -13.62
C ILE A 112 -20.53 -12.41 -15.08
N THR A 113 -19.22 -12.37 -15.36
CA THR A 113 -18.69 -12.22 -16.71
C THR A 113 -19.12 -13.38 -17.60
N ILE A 114 -18.95 -14.63 -17.15
CA ILE A 114 -19.37 -15.81 -17.92
C ILE A 114 -20.87 -15.74 -18.25
N LEU A 115 -21.72 -15.41 -17.27
CA LEU A 115 -23.17 -15.32 -17.45
C LEU A 115 -23.56 -14.14 -18.36
N ALA A 116 -22.90 -12.98 -18.22
CA ALA A 116 -23.13 -11.81 -19.06
C ALA A 116 -22.77 -12.09 -20.53
N PHE A 117 -21.62 -12.75 -20.77
CA PHE A 117 -21.22 -13.15 -22.12
C PHE A 117 -22.14 -14.23 -22.71
N ALA A 118 -22.66 -15.15 -21.90
CA ALA A 118 -23.55 -16.21 -22.37
C ALA A 118 -24.97 -15.71 -22.68
N VAL A 119 -25.48 -14.72 -21.92
CA VAL A 119 -26.89 -14.28 -22.00
C VAL A 119 -27.02 -12.87 -22.59
N LEU A 120 -26.38 -11.86 -21.99
CA LEU A 120 -26.61 -10.47 -22.35
C LEU A 120 -26.01 -10.12 -23.71
N VAL A 121 -24.83 -10.66 -24.04
CA VAL A 121 -24.18 -10.41 -25.33
C VAL A 121 -25.05 -10.90 -26.50
N PRO A 122 -25.55 -12.15 -26.54
CA PRO A 122 -26.47 -12.58 -27.60
C PRO A 122 -27.80 -11.81 -27.62
N VAL A 123 -28.37 -11.50 -26.45
CA VAL A 123 -29.65 -10.77 -26.35
C VAL A 123 -29.54 -9.36 -26.94
N ASN A 124 -28.41 -8.68 -26.72
CA ASN A 124 -28.19 -7.33 -27.23
C ASN A 124 -27.73 -7.32 -28.69
N TRP A 125 -26.91 -8.30 -29.11
CA TRP A 125 -26.38 -8.37 -30.48
C TRP A 125 -27.43 -8.77 -31.52
N THR A 126 -28.46 -9.54 -31.15
CA THR A 126 -29.50 -10.02 -32.09
C THR A 126 -30.51 -8.95 -32.51
N ASN A 127 -30.14 -7.67 -32.43
CA ASN A 127 -31.04 -6.57 -32.70
C ASN A 127 -30.35 -5.50 -33.53
N ASP A 128 -31.06 -4.92 -34.48
CA ASP A 128 -30.49 -3.98 -35.46
C ASP A 128 -31.08 -2.57 -35.30
N THR A 129 -31.62 -2.26 -34.11
CA THR A 129 -32.35 -1.00 -33.85
C THR A 129 -31.45 0.23 -33.99
N LEU A 130 -30.17 0.10 -33.64
CA LEU A 130 -29.18 1.15 -33.83
C LEU A 130 -28.90 1.44 -35.31
N ASP A 131 -28.92 0.40 -36.16
CA ASP A 131 -28.78 0.52 -37.62
C ASP A 131 -30.02 1.16 -38.25
N ASP A 132 -31.21 0.80 -37.78
CA ASP A 132 -32.48 1.36 -38.24
C ASP A 132 -32.61 2.87 -37.94
N LEU A 133 -32.08 3.32 -36.79
CA LEU A 133 -32.12 4.71 -36.36
C LEU A 133 -31.04 5.60 -37.04
N LYS A 134 -30.13 5.03 -37.83
CA LYS A 134 -29.01 5.72 -38.51
C LYS A 134 -28.20 6.63 -37.59
N VAL A 135 -28.08 6.25 -36.32
CA VAL A 135 -27.30 6.99 -35.33
C VAL A 135 -25.83 6.62 -35.50
N VAL A 136 -24.90 7.58 -35.30
CA VAL A 136 -23.47 7.28 -35.25
C VAL A 136 -23.21 6.42 -34.02
N HIS A 137 -22.98 5.13 -34.23
CA HIS A 137 -22.72 4.15 -33.18
C HIS A 137 -21.40 3.42 -33.44
N SER A 138 -20.90 2.75 -32.41
CA SER A 138 -19.75 1.86 -32.50
C SER A 138 -20.18 0.41 -32.27
N ASP A 139 -19.36 -0.56 -32.72
CA ASP A 139 -19.62 -1.99 -32.53
C ASP A 139 -19.87 -2.41 -31.06
N ILE A 140 -19.40 -1.59 -30.11
CA ILE A 140 -19.59 -1.81 -28.66
C ILE A 140 -20.96 -1.34 -28.20
N ASP A 141 -21.53 -0.33 -28.84
CA ASP A 141 -22.87 0.18 -28.52
C ASP A 141 -23.96 -0.83 -28.90
N ASN A 142 -23.68 -1.70 -29.87
CA ASN A 142 -24.52 -2.85 -30.24
C ASN A 142 -24.61 -3.91 -29.13
N LEU A 143 -23.61 -3.97 -28.25
CA LEU A 143 -23.59 -4.87 -27.09
C LEU A 143 -24.27 -4.28 -25.86
N SER A 144 -24.66 -3.01 -25.90
CA SER A 144 -25.24 -2.28 -24.79
C SER A 144 -26.77 -2.30 -24.84
N ILE A 145 -27.39 -1.89 -23.72
CA ILE A 145 -28.84 -1.73 -23.60
C ILE A 145 -29.40 -0.69 -24.58
N SER A 146 -28.55 0.21 -25.10
CA SER A 146 -28.88 1.18 -26.15
C SER A 146 -29.36 0.55 -27.45
N ASN A 147 -28.98 -0.71 -27.71
CA ASN A 147 -29.45 -1.42 -28.90
C ASN A 147 -30.86 -2.01 -28.73
N ILE A 148 -31.55 -1.82 -27.60
CA ILE A 148 -32.89 -2.40 -27.37
C ILE A 148 -33.99 -1.34 -27.57
N PRO A 149 -35.01 -1.59 -28.41
CA PRO A 149 -36.08 -0.65 -28.68
C PRO A 149 -37.04 -0.56 -27.49
N HIS A 150 -37.64 0.62 -27.32
CA HIS A 150 -38.65 0.85 -26.30
C HIS A 150 -39.82 -0.15 -26.43
N GLY A 151 -40.24 -0.72 -25.30
CA GLY A 151 -41.33 -1.71 -25.24
C GLY A 151 -40.91 -3.16 -25.53
N SER A 152 -39.62 -3.44 -25.76
CA SER A 152 -39.14 -4.80 -26.00
C SER A 152 -39.20 -5.70 -24.76
N LYS A 153 -39.61 -6.96 -24.94
CA LYS A 153 -39.57 -7.99 -23.88
C LYS A 153 -38.14 -8.33 -23.44
N ARG A 154 -37.10 -7.94 -24.19
CA ARG A 154 -35.69 -8.19 -23.86
C ARG A 154 -35.21 -7.46 -22.59
N PHE A 155 -35.87 -6.38 -22.20
CA PHE A 155 -35.59 -5.71 -20.91
C PHE A 155 -35.85 -6.63 -19.70
N ILE A 156 -36.72 -7.64 -19.85
CA ILE A 156 -36.95 -8.65 -18.81
C ILE A 156 -35.67 -9.45 -18.54
N ALA A 157 -34.90 -9.78 -19.58
CA ALA A 157 -33.63 -10.48 -19.40
C ALA A 157 -32.63 -9.64 -18.58
N HIS A 158 -32.51 -8.34 -18.88
CA HIS A 158 -31.68 -7.42 -18.10
C HIS A 158 -32.14 -7.31 -16.64
N LEU A 159 -33.45 -7.21 -16.41
CA LEU A 159 -34.02 -7.15 -15.07
C LEU A 159 -33.71 -8.41 -14.26
N VAL A 160 -33.97 -9.59 -14.83
CA VAL A 160 -33.68 -10.89 -14.19
C VAL A 160 -32.19 -11.03 -13.90
N MET A 161 -31.33 -10.67 -14.86
CA MET A 161 -29.89 -10.72 -14.70
C MET A 161 -29.40 -9.78 -13.60
N ALA A 162 -29.98 -8.58 -13.46
CA ALA A 162 -29.66 -7.67 -12.37
C ALA A 162 -29.97 -8.27 -10.99
N TYR A 163 -31.12 -8.96 -10.84
CA TYR A 163 -31.44 -9.67 -9.60
C TYR A 163 -30.47 -10.82 -9.33
N VAL A 164 -30.13 -11.62 -10.35
CA VAL A 164 -29.17 -12.72 -10.23
C VAL A 164 -27.79 -12.21 -9.80
N PHE A 165 -27.28 -11.15 -10.44
CA PHE A 165 -26.00 -10.52 -10.10
C PHE A 165 -26.00 -9.95 -8.69
N THR A 166 -27.08 -9.28 -8.29
CA THR A 166 -27.21 -8.71 -6.94
C THR A 166 -27.23 -9.81 -5.89
N PHE A 167 -28.07 -10.84 -6.08
CA PHE A 167 -28.16 -11.97 -5.16
C PHE A 167 -26.82 -12.71 -5.03
N TRP A 168 -26.15 -12.99 -6.16
CA TRP A 168 -24.84 -13.63 -6.16
C TRP A 168 -23.80 -12.79 -5.42
N THR A 169 -23.75 -11.49 -5.69
CA THR A 169 -22.80 -10.57 -5.04
C THR A 169 -23.06 -10.52 -3.53
N CYS A 170 -24.31 -10.36 -3.10
CA CYS A 170 -24.67 -10.39 -1.68
C CYS A 170 -24.33 -11.72 -1.01
N TYR A 171 -24.55 -12.85 -1.68
CA TYR A 171 -24.18 -14.17 -1.18
C TYR A 171 -22.67 -14.31 -0.96
N VAL A 172 -21.86 -13.94 -1.96
CA VAL A 172 -20.39 -14.01 -1.85
C VAL A 172 -19.88 -13.05 -0.77
N LEU A 173 -20.42 -11.83 -0.70
CA LEU A 173 -20.06 -10.85 0.32
C LEU A 173 -20.39 -11.34 1.74
N LYS A 174 -21.57 -11.92 1.95
CA LYS A 174 -21.97 -12.47 3.25
C LYS A 174 -21.00 -13.57 3.70
N ASN A 175 -20.71 -14.53 2.81
CA ASN A 175 -19.82 -15.64 3.11
C ASN A 175 -18.38 -15.18 3.38
N GLU A 176 -17.88 -14.22 2.62
CA GLU A 176 -16.55 -13.66 2.85
C GLU A 176 -16.49 -12.85 4.15
N TYR A 177 -17.54 -12.08 4.47
CA TYR A 177 -17.63 -11.31 5.71
C TYR A 177 -17.58 -12.22 6.94
N GLU A 178 -18.35 -13.31 6.95
CA GLU A 178 -18.33 -14.32 8.02
C GLU A 178 -16.94 -14.94 8.18
N ARG A 179 -16.27 -15.24 7.07
CA ARG A 179 -14.91 -15.78 7.08
C ARG A 179 -13.90 -14.79 7.64
N VAL A 180 -13.96 -13.52 7.21
CA VAL A 180 -13.09 -12.44 7.71
C VAL A 180 -13.32 -12.17 9.20
N ALA A 181 -14.58 -12.15 9.64
CA ALA A 181 -14.92 -12.03 11.05
C ALA A 181 -14.31 -13.17 11.88
N THR A 182 -14.43 -14.41 11.41
CA THR A 182 -13.88 -15.58 12.08
C THR A 182 -12.34 -15.53 12.15
N MET A 183 -11.67 -15.16 11.05
CA MET A 183 -10.21 -15.00 11.04
C MET A 183 -9.76 -13.91 12.00
N ARG A 184 -10.46 -12.78 12.04
CA ARG A 184 -10.17 -11.67 12.96
C ARG A 184 -10.30 -12.10 14.42
N LEU A 185 -11.36 -12.84 14.76
CA LEU A 185 -11.56 -13.33 16.13
C LEU A 185 -10.46 -14.32 16.54
N ARG A 186 -10.08 -15.25 15.65
CA ARG A 186 -8.96 -16.19 15.91
C ARG A 186 -7.64 -15.45 16.08
N PHE A 187 -7.36 -14.49 15.22
CA PHE A 187 -6.15 -13.68 15.29
C PHE A 187 -6.08 -12.89 16.60
N LEU A 188 -7.17 -12.23 16.99
CA LEU A 188 -7.25 -11.47 18.25
C LEU A 188 -7.03 -12.35 19.48
N ALA A 189 -7.52 -13.60 19.45
CA ALA A 189 -7.30 -14.57 20.52
C ALA A 189 -5.85 -15.10 20.58
N SER A 190 -5.15 -15.17 19.44
CA SER A 190 -3.77 -15.66 19.36
C SER A 190 -2.69 -14.58 19.51
N GLU A 191 -3.06 -13.30 19.42
CA GLU A 191 -2.11 -12.18 19.39
C GLU A 191 -1.35 -12.06 20.71
N LYS A 192 -0.05 -11.75 20.63
CA LYS A 192 0.79 -11.52 21.82
C LYS A 192 0.31 -10.30 22.59
N ARG A 193 0.66 -10.22 23.87
CA ARG A 193 0.34 -9.07 24.73
C ARG A 193 0.94 -7.79 24.16
N ARG A 194 0.10 -6.83 23.76
CA ARG A 194 0.52 -5.53 23.24
C ARG A 194 -0.11 -4.40 24.07
N PRO A 195 0.51 -3.21 24.15
CA PRO A 195 -0.01 -2.12 24.97
C PRO A 195 -1.38 -1.59 24.51
N ASP A 196 -1.73 -1.73 23.23
CA ASP A 196 -3.04 -1.32 22.69
C ASP A 196 -4.21 -2.09 23.31
N GLN A 197 -3.99 -3.32 23.78
CA GLN A 197 -5.03 -4.13 24.44
C GLN A 197 -5.40 -3.62 25.84
N PHE A 198 -4.51 -2.85 26.49
CA PHE A 198 -4.67 -2.38 27.88
C PHE A 198 -4.76 -0.86 28.00
N THR A 199 -4.59 -0.13 26.90
CA THR A 199 -4.54 1.33 26.90
C THR A 199 -5.79 1.89 26.25
N VAL A 200 -6.55 2.71 26.98
CA VAL A 200 -7.73 3.40 26.47
C VAL A 200 -7.39 4.87 26.26
N LEU A 201 -7.77 5.42 25.10
CA LEU A 201 -7.64 6.84 24.82
C LEU A 201 -8.88 7.60 25.32
N VAL A 202 -8.72 8.34 26.41
CA VAL A 202 -9.74 9.25 26.93
C VAL A 202 -9.60 10.61 26.26
N ARG A 203 -10.70 11.18 25.77
CA ARG A 203 -10.75 12.48 25.10
C ARG A 203 -11.79 13.38 25.77
N ASN A 204 -11.63 14.69 25.61
CA ASN A 204 -12.53 15.72 26.15
C ASN A 204 -12.69 15.66 27.68
N ILE A 205 -11.56 15.72 28.38
CA ILE A 205 -11.55 15.85 29.84
C ILE A 205 -12.04 17.26 30.19
N PRO A 206 -13.02 17.41 31.09
CA PRO A 206 -13.51 18.73 31.49
C PRO A 206 -12.38 19.52 32.16
N PRO A 207 -12.24 20.83 31.88
CA PRO A 207 -11.28 21.67 32.56
C PRO A 207 -11.75 21.90 34.01
N ASP A 208 -10.88 21.60 34.96
CA ASP A 208 -11.08 21.90 36.38
C ASP A 208 -10.15 23.06 36.77
N PRO A 209 -10.65 24.11 37.47
CA PRO A 209 -9.81 25.21 37.93
C PRO A 209 -8.87 24.84 39.08
N ASP A 210 -9.20 23.82 39.87
CA ASP A 210 -8.51 23.50 41.13
C ASP A 210 -7.52 22.34 40.99
N GLU A 211 -7.79 21.39 40.08
CA GLU A 211 -6.97 20.20 39.85
C GLU A 211 -6.29 20.18 38.47
N SER A 212 -5.08 19.65 38.39
CA SER A 212 -4.46 19.37 37.10
C SER A 212 -5.18 18.24 36.37
N VAL A 213 -5.11 18.22 35.03
CA VAL A 213 -5.69 17.13 34.21
C VAL A 213 -5.18 15.75 34.63
N SER A 214 -3.95 15.67 35.15
CA SER A 214 -3.32 14.43 35.62
C SER A 214 -4.01 13.93 36.89
N GLU A 215 -4.17 14.80 37.88
CA GLU A 215 -4.81 14.48 39.17
C GLU A 215 -6.29 14.14 38.99
N LEU A 216 -7.00 14.91 38.16
CA LEU A 216 -8.41 14.68 37.85
C LEU A 216 -8.64 13.29 37.25
N VAL A 217 -7.79 12.88 36.29
CA VAL A 217 -7.85 11.55 35.68
C VAL A 217 -7.53 10.47 36.71
N GLU A 218 -6.49 10.66 37.49
CA GLU A 218 -6.11 9.70 38.54
C GLU A 218 -7.23 9.50 39.57
N HIS A 219 -7.79 10.59 40.10
CA HIS A 219 -8.91 10.55 41.03
C HIS A 219 -10.13 9.85 40.42
N PHE A 220 -10.51 10.20 39.19
CA PHE A 220 -11.64 9.58 38.49
C PHE A 220 -11.48 8.06 38.34
N PHE A 221 -10.30 7.59 37.92
CA PHE A 221 -10.08 6.16 37.69
C PHE A 221 -9.87 5.38 39.00
N LEU A 222 -9.27 5.97 40.03
CA LEU A 222 -9.15 5.33 41.34
C LEU A 222 -10.52 5.16 42.01
N VAL A 223 -11.43 6.13 41.86
CA VAL A 223 -12.78 6.05 42.42
C VAL A 223 -13.67 5.06 41.65
N ASN A 224 -13.67 5.10 40.31
CA ASN A 224 -14.57 4.28 39.50
C ASN A 224 -14.02 2.87 39.18
N HIS A 225 -12.70 2.71 39.11
CA HIS A 225 -12.02 1.49 38.67
C HIS A 225 -10.78 1.14 39.53
N PRO A 226 -10.92 1.01 40.87
CA PRO A 226 -9.80 0.88 41.80
C PRO A 226 -8.88 -0.33 41.50
N ASP A 227 -9.46 -1.49 41.17
CA ASP A 227 -8.70 -2.72 40.96
C ASP A 227 -8.08 -2.87 39.55
N HIS A 228 -8.46 -1.99 38.61
CA HIS A 228 -8.07 -2.10 37.20
C HIS A 228 -7.17 -0.95 36.73
N TYR A 229 -7.17 0.16 37.46
CA TYR A 229 -6.33 1.30 37.15
C TYR A 229 -4.85 0.99 37.44
N LEU A 230 -4.01 1.18 36.43
CA LEU A 230 -2.56 0.95 36.52
C LEU A 230 -1.78 2.27 36.50
N LYS A 231 -1.95 3.04 35.43
CA LYS A 231 -1.30 4.34 35.21
C LYS A 231 -2.01 5.09 34.10
N HIS A 232 -1.84 6.39 34.07
CA HIS A 232 -2.21 7.22 32.93
C HIS A 232 -0.99 7.96 32.38
N GLN A 233 -1.10 8.47 31.15
CA GLN A 233 -0.13 9.36 30.55
C GLN A 233 -0.90 10.52 29.92
N THR A 234 -0.66 11.73 30.41
CA THR A 234 -1.25 12.94 29.83
C THR A 234 -0.62 13.24 28.48
N VAL A 235 -1.46 13.69 27.54
CA VAL A 235 -1.05 14.06 26.19
C VAL A 235 -0.83 15.57 26.15
N TYR A 236 0.41 15.98 25.88
CA TYR A 236 0.78 17.38 25.75
C TYR A 236 0.86 17.81 24.29
N ASN A 237 0.64 19.10 24.02
CA ASN A 237 0.88 19.67 22.70
C ASN A 237 2.39 19.77 22.43
N ALA A 238 2.95 18.70 21.88
CA ALA A 238 4.36 18.62 21.52
C ALA A 238 4.62 18.97 20.04
N ASN A 239 3.70 19.62 19.33
CA ASN A 239 3.84 19.87 17.88
C ASN A 239 5.10 20.68 17.56
N LYS A 240 5.33 21.79 18.27
CA LYS A 240 6.55 22.62 18.09
C LYS A 240 7.83 21.83 18.38
N LEU A 241 7.81 20.97 19.40
CA LEU A 241 8.95 20.13 19.75
C LEU A 241 9.19 19.05 18.70
N ALA A 242 8.12 18.42 18.19
CA ALA A 242 8.19 17.42 17.12
C ALA A 242 8.80 18.03 15.85
N ASP A 243 8.38 19.24 15.48
CA ASP A 243 8.95 19.98 14.34
C ASP A 243 10.44 20.25 14.52
N LEU A 244 10.87 20.66 15.72
CA LEU A 244 12.29 20.88 16.04
C LEU A 244 13.09 19.56 15.95
N VAL A 245 12.55 18.46 16.47
CA VAL A 245 13.18 17.13 16.40
C VAL A 245 13.30 16.66 14.95
N GLU A 246 12.28 16.88 14.12
CA GLU A 246 12.32 16.53 12.69
C GLU A 246 13.35 17.37 11.93
N LYS A 247 13.39 18.69 12.18
CA LYS A 247 14.42 19.59 11.63
C LYS A 247 15.82 19.14 12.05
N LYS A 248 16.02 18.77 13.32
CA LYS A 248 17.31 18.25 13.81
C LYS A 248 17.71 16.97 13.09
N LYS A 249 16.78 16.03 12.87
CA LYS A 249 17.04 14.80 12.10
C LYS A 249 17.43 15.11 10.65
N LYS A 250 16.73 16.03 10.00
CA LYS A 250 17.05 16.50 8.64
C LYS A 250 18.45 17.10 8.57
N MET A 251 18.79 17.99 9.50
CA MET A 251 20.13 18.62 9.57
C MET A 251 21.23 17.59 9.83
N ARG A 252 20.96 16.56 10.64
CA ARG A 252 21.90 15.46 10.87
C ARG A 252 22.15 14.65 9.60
N ASN A 253 21.10 14.33 8.83
CA ASN A 253 21.25 13.64 7.55
C ASN A 253 22.08 14.48 6.54
N TRP A 254 21.88 15.80 6.53
CA TRP A 254 22.70 16.71 5.71
C TRP A 254 24.16 16.77 6.17
N LEU A 255 24.39 16.80 7.48
CA LEU A 255 25.72 16.73 8.05
C LEU A 255 26.44 15.44 7.63
N ASP A 256 25.77 14.29 7.74
CA ASP A 256 26.31 13.01 7.27
C ASP A 256 26.60 13.04 5.77
N TYR A 257 25.72 13.62 4.96
CA TYR A 257 25.94 13.79 3.52
C TYR A 257 27.18 14.64 3.21
N TYR A 258 27.35 15.79 3.88
CA TYR A 258 28.47 16.69 3.66
C TYR A 258 29.80 16.11 4.19
N GLN A 259 29.78 15.39 5.30
CA GLN A 259 30.95 14.66 5.80
C GLN A 259 31.39 13.57 4.82
N ASN A 260 30.45 12.74 4.34
CA ASN A 260 30.74 11.74 3.31
C ASN A 260 31.29 12.37 2.01
N LYS A 261 30.82 13.57 1.66
CA LYS A 261 31.32 14.32 0.49
C LYS A 261 32.74 14.85 0.70
N LEU A 262 33.06 15.31 1.90
CA LEU A 262 34.39 15.74 2.30
C LEU A 262 35.38 14.56 2.24
N GLU A 263 35.03 13.41 2.81
CA GLU A 263 35.88 12.21 2.80
C GLU A 263 36.20 11.75 1.37
N ARG A 264 35.25 11.87 0.44
CA ARG A 264 35.44 11.43 -0.96
C ARG A 264 36.27 12.39 -1.81
N LYS A 265 36.12 13.70 -1.61
CA LYS A 265 36.73 14.72 -2.50
C LYS A 265 37.87 15.51 -1.84
N SER A 266 38.13 15.28 -0.55
CA SER A 266 39.10 16.00 0.29
C SER A 266 38.99 17.54 0.25
N LYS A 267 37.88 18.07 -0.28
CA LYS A 267 37.57 19.51 -0.38
C LYS A 267 36.34 19.80 0.46
N ARG A 268 36.44 20.84 1.31
CA ARG A 268 35.32 21.28 2.16
C ARG A 268 34.12 21.71 1.31
N PRO A 269 32.93 21.13 1.53
CA PRO A 269 31.74 21.52 0.80
C PRO A 269 31.20 22.84 1.34
N THR A 270 30.88 23.75 0.44
CA THR A 270 30.21 25.01 0.76
C THR A 270 28.73 24.94 0.38
N THR A 271 27.91 25.70 1.10
CA THR A 271 26.48 25.89 0.83
C THR A 271 26.15 27.37 0.94
N LYS A 272 25.06 27.83 0.32
CA LYS A 272 24.55 29.18 0.52
C LYS A 272 23.41 29.18 1.54
N THR A 273 23.30 30.27 2.30
CA THR A 273 22.36 30.39 3.43
C THR A 273 20.90 30.67 3.04
N GLY A 274 20.62 31.04 1.80
CA GLY A 274 19.29 31.46 1.35
C GLY A 274 18.41 30.32 0.82
N PHE A 275 17.26 30.70 0.25
CA PHE A 275 16.23 29.78 -0.21
C PHE A 275 16.77 28.72 -1.17
N LEU A 276 16.54 27.44 -0.85
CA LEU A 276 17.02 26.25 -1.58
C LEU A 276 18.54 26.18 -1.79
N GLY A 277 19.34 26.94 -1.04
CA GLY A 277 20.79 27.03 -1.23
C GLY A 277 21.21 27.80 -2.48
N CYS A 278 20.30 28.58 -3.09
CA CYS A 278 20.56 29.31 -4.34
C CYS A 278 21.02 30.77 -4.10
N PHE A 279 20.54 31.39 -3.02
CA PHE A 279 20.78 32.80 -2.69
C PHE A 279 21.57 32.92 -1.38
N GLY A 280 22.21 34.08 -1.13
CA GLY A 280 22.92 34.36 0.12
C GLY A 280 24.43 34.10 0.10
N SER A 281 25.07 34.34 1.24
CA SER A 281 26.51 34.20 1.46
C SER A 281 26.94 32.74 1.44
N GLU A 282 28.10 32.46 0.85
CA GLU A 282 28.71 31.13 0.84
C GLU A 282 29.32 30.84 2.21
N VAL A 283 28.89 29.73 2.81
CA VAL A 283 29.33 29.27 4.14
C VAL A 283 29.78 27.82 4.07
N ASP A 284 30.62 27.39 5.01
CA ASP A 284 30.98 25.98 5.15
C ASP A 284 29.73 25.16 5.55
N ALA A 285 29.41 24.16 4.75
CA ALA A 285 28.17 23.40 4.92
C ALA A 285 28.18 22.52 6.17
N ILE A 286 29.35 22.03 6.60
CA ILE A 286 29.48 21.17 7.79
C ILE A 286 29.33 22.03 9.04
N ASP A 287 30.04 23.15 9.09
CA ASP A 287 30.01 24.03 10.25
C ASP A 287 28.64 24.73 10.38
N HIS A 288 27.97 25.05 9.26
CA HIS A 288 26.58 25.51 9.25
C HIS A 288 25.59 24.45 9.77
N CYS A 289 25.69 23.19 9.32
CA CYS A 289 24.82 22.13 9.85
C CYS A 289 25.04 21.91 11.34
N LYS A 290 26.30 21.97 11.83
CA LYS A 290 26.61 21.83 13.26
C LYS A 290 26.01 22.98 14.09
N SER A 291 26.17 24.22 13.63
CA SER A 291 25.64 25.38 14.34
C SER A 291 24.11 25.39 14.38
N GLU A 292 23.44 25.00 13.29
CA GLU A 292 21.98 24.84 13.27
C GLU A 292 21.51 23.71 14.20
N ILE A 293 22.23 22.59 14.26
CA ILE A 293 21.91 21.51 15.21
C ILE A 293 22.07 21.99 16.66
N GLU A 294 23.11 22.78 16.96
CA GLU A 294 23.32 23.35 18.29
C GLU A 294 22.22 24.36 18.65
N LYS A 295 21.84 25.23 17.71
CA LYS A 295 20.76 26.19 17.86
C LYS A 295 19.42 25.51 18.13
N ILE A 296 19.07 24.50 17.33
CA ILE A 296 17.86 23.69 17.55
C ILE A 296 17.94 22.95 18.91
N GLY A 297 19.13 22.51 19.31
CA GLY A 297 19.36 21.91 20.62
C GLY A 297 19.09 22.86 21.79
N LYS A 298 19.48 24.14 21.66
CA LYS A 298 19.21 25.18 22.65
C LYS A 298 17.74 25.59 22.69
N GLU A 299 17.06 25.61 21.53
CA GLU A 299 15.63 25.95 21.44
C GLU A 299 14.71 24.84 21.97
N GLY A 300 15.18 23.60 22.01
CA GLY A 300 14.42 22.44 22.47
C GLY A 300 14.73 21.98 23.90
N SER A 301 15.69 22.61 24.58
CA SER A 301 15.98 22.42 26.01
C SER A 301 15.15 23.37 26.87
#